data_AF-R5GUE4-F1
#
_entry.id   AF-R5GUE4-F1
#
_cell.length_a   1.000
_cell.length_b   1.000
_cell.length_c   1.000
_cell.angle_alpha   90.00
_cell.angle_beta   90.00
_cell.angle_gamma   90.00
#
_symmetry.space_group_name_H-M   'P 1'
#
loop_
_entity.id
_entity.type
_entity.pdbx_description
1 polymer ?
#
loop_
_entity_poly.entity_id
_entity_poly.type
_entity_poly.pdbx_seq_one_letter_code
_entity_poly.pdbx_strand_id
1 'polypeptide(L)' 'MSRSRSFTRYQRRAHISRKKRIIAGGNIWYYKFEGQLSKGKIHCSCPMCRVKSCDCKQARDIRRKDSMDYSMKAA' A
#
# COMPACT_ATOMS: atom_id res chain seq x y z
N MET A 1 0.48 -10.62 20.56
CA MET A 1 1.64 -10.99 19.71
C MET A 1 2.43 -9.72 19.33
N SER A 2 3.48 -9.41 20.08
CA SER A 2 4.41 -8.34 19.71
C SER A 2 5.22 -8.79 18.51
N ARG A 3 5.10 -8.09 17.39
CA ARG A 3 5.92 -8.35 16.19
C ARG A 3 7.38 -8.06 16.52
N SER A 4 8.28 -8.96 16.13
CA SER A 4 9.72 -8.81 16.39
C SER A 4 10.27 -7.51 15.79
N ARG A 5 11.32 -6.96 16.40
CA ARG A 5 11.98 -5.74 15.92
C ARG A 5 12.49 -5.91 14.48
N SER A 6 12.93 -7.13 14.12
CA SER A 6 13.33 -7.49 12.75
C SER A 6 12.17 -7.41 11.77
N PHE A 7 10.98 -7.91 12.12
CA PHE A 7 9.78 -7.82 11.27
C PHE A 7 9.35 -6.38 11.01
N THR A 8 9.40 -5.52 12.03
CA THR A 8 9.09 -4.09 11.87
C THR A 8 10.09 -3.39 10.94
N ARG A 9 11.38 -3.72 11.04
CA ARG A 9 12.42 -3.21 10.13
C ARG A 9 12.21 -3.68 8.69
N TYR A 10 11.88 -4.97 8.50
CA TYR A 10 11.58 -5.54 7.19
C TYR A 10 10.39 -4.83 6.53
N GLN A 11 9.26 -4.72 7.24
CA GLN A 11 8.08 -4.01 6.71
C GLN A 11 8.42 -2.56 6.34
N ARG A 12 9.17 -1.86 7.19
CA ARG A 12 9.58 -0.48 6.91
C ARG A 12 10.42 -0.38 5.63
N ARG A 13 11.39 -1.29 5.44
CA ARG A 13 12.19 -1.37 4.20
C ARG A 13 11.32 -1.62 2.97
N ALA A 14 10.38 -2.57 3.06
CA ALA A 14 9.44 -2.85 1.98
C ALA A 14 8.55 -1.64 1.63
N HIS A 15 8.10 -0.89 2.64
CA HIS A 15 7.32 0.33 2.43
C HIS A 15 8.15 1.43 1.74
N ILE A 16 9.40 1.63 2.14
CA ILE A 16 10.30 2.61 1.50
C ILE A 16 10.58 2.21 0.05
N SER A 17 10.91 0.95 -0.21
CA SER A 17 11.16 0.43 -1.56
C SER A 17 9.95 0.64 -2.49
N ARG A 18 8.73 0.35 -1.99
CA ARG A 18 7.49 0.64 -2.72
C ARG A 18 7.36 2.13 -3.05
N LYS A 19 7.56 3.03 -2.08
CA LYS A 19 7.46 4.48 -2.31
C LYS A 19 8.44 4.94 -3.40
N LYS A 20 9.70 4.47 -3.37
CA LYS A 20 10.68 4.78 -4.42
C LYS A 20 10.22 4.34 -5.80
N ARG A 21 9.65 3.13 -5.92
CA ARG A 21 9.12 2.61 -7.19
C ARG A 21 7.96 3.45 -7.75
N ILE A 22 7.04 3.86 -6.88
CA ILE A 22 5.90 4.72 -7.28
C ILE A 22 6.40 6.09 -7.74
N ILE A 23 7.38 6.67 -7.04
CA ILE A 23 8.02 7.93 -7.43
C ILE A 23 8.66 7.80 -8.81
N ALA A 24 9.45 6.74 -9.03
CA ALA A 24 10.12 6.50 -10.30
C ALA A 24 9.13 6.27 -11.46
N GLY A 25 8.01 5.60 -11.21
CA GLY A 25 7.03 5.26 -12.25
C GLY A 25 5.95 6.32 -12.52
N GLY A 26 5.60 7.14 -11.53
CA GLY A 26 4.48 8.09 -11.64
C GLY A 26 4.87 9.56 -11.68
N ASN A 27 6.15 9.89 -11.48
CA ASN A 27 6.67 11.26 -11.39
C ASN A 27 5.87 12.18 -10.44
N ILE A 28 5.27 11.59 -9.41
CA ILE A 28 4.26 12.21 -8.54
C ILE A 28 4.89 12.99 -7.36
N TRP A 29 6.17 12.75 -7.08
CA TRP A 29 6.86 13.30 -5.91
C TRP A 29 8.38 13.26 -6.10
N TYR A 30 9.11 14.20 -5.50
CA TYR A 30 10.58 14.21 -5.47
C TYR A 30 11.10 14.08 -4.03
N TYR A 31 12.10 13.21 -3.82
CA TYR A 31 12.80 13.11 -2.54
C TYR A 31 14.23 13.61 -2.68
N LYS A 32 14.64 14.53 -1.80
CA LYS A 32 15.92 15.25 -1.89
C LYS A 32 17.10 14.43 -1.35
N PHE A 33 16.85 13.56 -0.37
CA PHE A 33 17.91 12.77 0.27
C PHE A 33 17.42 11.39 0.72
N GLU A 34 18.35 10.43 0.76
CA GLU A 34 18.11 9.08 1.27
C GLU A 34 17.66 9.14 2.75
N GLY A 35 16.53 8.49 3.05
CA GLY A 35 15.93 8.51 4.39
C GLY A 35 14.76 9.48 4.57
N GLN A 36 14.48 10.38 3.62
CA GLN A 36 13.29 11.25 3.68
C GLN A 36 11.98 10.41 3.73
N LEU A 37 11.92 9.33 2.96
CA LEU A 37 10.78 8.39 2.92
C LEU A 37 10.68 7.50 4.18
N SER A 38 11.68 7.57 5.06
CA SER A 38 11.78 6.84 6.32
C SER A 38 10.95 7.52 7.41
N LYS A 39 10.73 8.85 7.36
CA LYS A 39 9.98 9.57 8.39
C LYS A 39 8.48 9.21 8.33
N GLY A 40 8.09 8.18 9.08
CA GLY A 40 6.71 7.86 9.46
C GLY A 40 5.74 7.44 8.35
N LYS A 41 4.55 7.00 8.78
CA LYS A 41 3.44 6.59 7.90
C LYS A 41 3.00 7.79 7.07
N ILE A 42 3.01 7.66 5.75
CA ILE A 42 2.35 8.65 4.91
C ILE A 42 0.86 8.34 4.99
N HIS A 43 0.05 9.35 5.28
CA HIS A 43 -1.40 9.19 5.41
C HIS A 43 -1.96 8.62 4.10
N CYS A 44 -3.01 7.79 4.20
CA CYS A 44 -3.58 7.08 3.07
C CYS A 44 -4.12 7.98 1.95
N SER A 45 -4.33 9.27 2.23
CA SER A 45 -4.69 10.30 1.23
C SER A 45 -3.54 10.74 0.33
N CYS A 46 -2.28 10.41 0.65
CA CYS A 46 -1.17 10.86 -0.20
C CYS A 46 -1.23 10.17 -1.57
N PRO A 47 -0.76 10.83 -2.65
CA PRO A 47 -0.75 10.24 -3.99
C PRO A 47 -0.03 8.88 -4.05
N MET A 48 0.98 8.68 -3.21
CA MET A 48 1.74 7.42 -3.14
C MET A 48 0.96 6.25 -2.50
N CYS A 49 0.08 6.51 -1.54
CA CYS A 49 -0.67 5.48 -0.81
C CYS A 49 -2.12 5.37 -1.29
N ARG A 50 -2.65 6.42 -1.92
CA ARG A 50 -4.00 6.48 -2.49
C ARG A 50 -4.23 5.35 -3.48
N VAL A 51 -3.26 5.06 -4.35
CA VAL A 51 -3.38 3.95 -5.31
C VAL A 51 -3.69 2.63 -4.59
N LYS A 52 -2.98 2.34 -3.49
CA LYS A 52 -3.19 1.11 -2.71
C LYS A 52 -4.49 1.11 -1.90
N SER A 53 -4.86 2.27 -1.38
CA SER A 53 -5.91 2.40 -0.36
C SER A 53 -7.28 2.74 -0.93
N CYS A 54 -7.33 3.41 -2.06
CA CYS A 54 -8.52 4.01 -2.65
C CYS A 54 -8.71 3.60 -4.12
N ASP A 55 -7.66 3.67 -4.94
CA ASP A 55 -7.82 3.52 -6.38
C ASP A 55 -7.84 2.05 -6.84
N CYS A 56 -7.11 1.16 -6.14
CA CYS A 56 -7.21 -0.28 -6.37
C CYS A 56 -8.06 -0.98 -5.31
N LYS A 57 -8.95 -1.88 -5.78
CA LYS A 57 -9.75 -2.73 -4.90
C LYS A 57 -8.82 -3.63 -4.12
N GLN A 58 -8.97 -3.67 -2.80
CA GLN A 58 -8.18 -4.58 -1.99
C GLN A 58 -8.60 -6.01 -2.29
N ALA A 59 -7.67 -6.97 -2.21
CA ALA A 59 -7.97 -8.39 -2.45
C ALA A 59 -9.11 -8.93 -1.58
N ARG A 60 -9.35 -8.33 -0.40
CA ARG A 60 -10.51 -8.67 0.44
C ARG A 60 -11.84 -8.20 -0.18
N ASP A 61 -11.85 -7.01 -0.79
CA ASP A 61 -13.05 -6.40 -1.35
C ASP A 61 -13.39 -7.08 -2.68
N ILE A 62 -12.37 -7.50 -3.44
CA ILE A 62 -12.51 -8.38 -4.61
C ILE A 62 -13.17 -9.70 -4.19
N ARG A 63 -12.59 -10.42 -3.22
CA ARG A 63 -13.16 -11.69 -2.71
C ARG A 63 -14.59 -11.53 -2.20
N ARG A 64 -14.89 -10.44 -1.50
CA ARG A 64 -16.25 -10.14 -1.04
C ARG A 64 -17.20 -9.97 -2.22
N LYS A 65 -16.79 -9.25 -3.25
CA LYS A 65 -17.59 -9.04 -4.46
C LYS A 65 -17.82 -10.35 -5.22
N ASP A 66 -16.78 -11.16 -5.39
CA ASP A 66 -16.88 -12.46 -6.05
C ASP A 66 -17.86 -13.40 -5.33
N SER A 67 -17.83 -13.41 -3.98
CA SER A 67 -18.77 -14.18 -3.18
C SER A 67 -20.23 -13.70 -3.35
N MET A 68 -20.45 -12.38 -3.46
CA MET A 68 -21.78 -11.83 -3.71
C MET A 68 -22.27 -12.17 -5.12
N ASP A 69 -21.41 -12.01 -6.12
CA ASP A 69 -21.74 -12.35 -7.51
C ASP A 69 -22.05 -13.85 -7.68
N TYR A 70 -21.37 -14.74 -6.93
CA TYR A 70 -21.70 -16.17 -6.90
C TYR A 70 -23.10 -16.42 -6.32
N SER A 71 -23.42 -15.80 -5.17
CA SER A 71 -24.75 -15.96 -4.55
C SER A 71 -25.90 -15.43 -5.41
N MET A 72 -25.69 -14.33 -6.14
CA MET A 72 -26.70 -13.74 -7.04
C MET A 72 -26.93 -14.57 -8.29
N LYS A 73 -25.94 -15.35 -8.75
CA LYS A 73 -26.05 -16.26 -9.90
C LYS A 73 -26.64 -17.63 -9.55
N ALA A 74 -26.60 -18.00 -8.28
CA ALA A 74 -27.13 -19.27 -7.78
C ALA A 74 -28.61 -19.18 -7.36
N ALA A 75 -29.19 -17.97 -7.37
CA ALA A 75 -30.60 -17.69 -7.15
C ALA A 75 -31.34 -17.55 -8.48
#